data_AF-A0A4W4EYR0-F1
#
_entry.id   AF-A0A4W4EYR0-F1
#
_cell.length_a   1.000
_cell.length_b   1.000
_cell.length_c   1.000
_cell.angle_alpha   90.00
_cell.angle_beta   90.00
_cell.angle_gamma   90.00
#
_symmetry.space_group_name_H-M   'P 1'
#
loop_
_entity.id
_entity.type
_entity.pdbx_description
1 polymer ?
#
loop_
_entity_poly.entity_id
_entity_poly.type
_entity_poly.pdbx_seq_one_letter_code
_entity_poly.pdbx_strand_id
1 'polypeptide(L)'
;SLVTLLCEHDNSDHYRMYWYRQIRDSVDLQLLSYSAGPKLVDIEPPFNKAEKYKVKRLEVKKATLQITKLETADTGSYFCATSRGYQAYFGAGTKLTVLDPNAKITPPAVKILGPNLAEKCKNGRVTVVCVATGFYPDHVEVFWQINGLNQIEGVATDNAARKKSTTESSYKISSRLTTTYKEWNKGSQYTCTVTFFNGTEDAPMTWIFSAFWVLCMKA
;
A
#
# COMPACT_ATOMS: atom_id res chain seq x y z
N SER A 1 -6.39 22.80 -3.11
CA SER A 1 -5.65 21.73 -2.40
C SER A 1 -4.26 21.57 -2.99
N LEU A 2 -3.28 21.23 -2.16
CA LEU A 2 -1.86 21.05 -2.52
C LEU A 2 -1.28 19.94 -1.64
N VAL A 3 -0.45 19.07 -2.20
CA VAL A 3 0.42 18.15 -1.44
C VAL A 3 1.86 18.31 -1.90
N THR A 4 2.81 18.11 -0.98
CA THR A 4 4.24 18.10 -1.28
C THR A 4 4.81 16.74 -0.89
N LEU A 5 5.33 16.01 -1.86
CA LEU A 5 6.04 14.74 -1.65
C LEU A 5 7.53 15.02 -1.57
N LEU A 6 8.20 14.40 -0.61
CA LEU A 6 9.64 14.53 -0.36
C LEU A 6 10.37 13.27 -0.83
N CYS A 7 11.49 13.47 -1.52
CA CYS A 7 12.44 12.41 -1.82
C CYS A 7 13.82 12.82 -1.29
N GLU A 8 14.46 11.90 -0.56
CA GLU A 8 15.79 12.05 0.01
C GLU A 8 16.64 10.80 -0.24
N HIS A 9 17.94 10.99 -0.45
CA HIS A 9 18.92 9.92 -0.52
C HIS A 9 20.26 10.37 0.07
N ASP A 10 21.15 9.42 0.34
CA ASP A 10 22.44 9.67 0.98
C ASP A 10 23.63 9.73 -0.01
N ASN A 11 23.45 9.24 -1.24
CA ASN A 11 24.52 9.15 -2.24
C ASN A 11 24.70 10.45 -3.08
N SER A 12 25.82 11.14 -2.92
CA SER A 12 26.15 12.37 -3.68
C SER A 12 26.44 12.12 -5.17
N ASP A 13 26.78 10.89 -5.57
CA ASP A 13 27.06 10.57 -6.98
C ASP A 13 25.77 10.44 -7.81
N HIS A 14 24.61 10.37 -7.15
CA HIS A 14 23.32 10.28 -7.81
C HIS A 14 22.85 11.68 -8.25
N TYR A 15 23.51 12.18 -9.29
CA TYR A 15 23.25 13.53 -9.79
C TYR A 15 21.88 13.67 -10.46
N ARG A 16 21.31 12.57 -11.00
CA ARG A 16 19.99 12.56 -11.64
C ARG A 16 18.90 12.11 -10.69
N MET A 17 17.72 12.71 -10.81
CA MET A 17 16.53 12.31 -10.05
C MET A 17 15.29 12.34 -10.95
N TYR A 18 14.35 11.46 -10.67
CA TYR A 18 13.16 11.23 -11.46
C TYR A 18 11.97 11.15 -10.53
N TRP A 19 10.83 11.65 -10.99
CA TRP A 19 9.53 11.41 -10.37
C TRP A 19 8.65 10.62 -11.32
N TYR A 20 8.08 9.54 -10.84
CA TYR A 20 7.13 8.71 -11.55
C TYR A 20 5.80 8.70 -10.81
N ARG A 21 4.72 8.50 -11.56
CA ARG A 21 3.43 8.11 -11.00
C ARG A 21 2.93 6.84 -11.65
N GLN A 22 2.23 6.05 -10.87
CA GLN A 22 1.44 4.92 -11.31
C GLN A 22 0.02 5.15 -10.81
N ILE A 23 -0.88 5.47 -11.74
CA ILE A 23 -2.30 5.66 -11.41
C ILE A 23 -2.90 4.30 -11.04
N ARG A 24 -3.94 4.33 -10.20
CA ARG A 24 -4.65 3.13 -9.74
C ARG A 24 -5.13 2.27 -10.91
N ASP A 25 -5.03 0.96 -10.74
CA ASP A 25 -5.43 -0.08 -11.70
C ASP A 25 -4.70 -0.04 -13.05
N SER A 26 -3.64 0.78 -13.17
CA SER A 26 -2.73 0.79 -14.32
C SER A 26 -1.43 0.07 -13.99
N VAL A 27 -0.91 -0.68 -14.97
CA VAL A 27 0.44 -1.25 -14.93
C VAL A 27 1.49 -0.24 -15.39
N ASP A 28 1.06 0.89 -15.98
CA ASP A 28 1.95 1.87 -16.59
C ASP A 28 2.57 2.78 -15.54
N LEU A 29 3.90 2.76 -15.50
CA LEU A 29 4.70 3.71 -14.75
C LEU A 29 5.01 4.93 -15.63
N GLN A 30 4.42 6.07 -15.31
CA GLN A 30 4.55 7.30 -16.09
C GLN A 30 5.62 8.21 -15.50
N LEU A 31 6.59 8.63 -16.31
CA LEU A 31 7.56 9.65 -15.92
C LEU A 31 6.85 11.01 -15.85
N LEU A 32 6.90 11.66 -14.68
CA LEU A 32 6.35 13.00 -14.47
C LEU A 32 7.40 14.07 -14.68
N SER A 33 8.60 13.83 -14.16
CA SER A 33 9.67 14.83 -14.15
C SER A 33 11.02 14.16 -14.12
N TYR A 34 11.97 14.79 -14.80
CA TYR A 34 13.37 14.45 -14.77
C TYR A 34 14.19 15.66 -14.32
N SER A 35 15.18 15.40 -13.47
CA SER A 35 16.14 16.39 -13.03
C SER A 35 17.55 15.92 -13.34
N ALA A 36 18.22 16.65 -14.24
CA ALA A 36 19.61 16.39 -14.60
C ALA A 36 20.59 16.80 -13.49
N GLY A 37 20.17 17.61 -12.51
CA GLY A 37 20.97 18.12 -11.42
C GLY A 37 20.21 19.17 -10.59
N PRO A 38 20.82 19.73 -9.54
CA PRO A 38 20.20 20.82 -8.78
C PRO A 38 19.79 21.98 -9.69
N LYS A 39 18.57 22.49 -9.51
CA LYS A 39 17.93 23.56 -10.29
C LYS A 39 17.65 23.25 -11.77
N LEU A 40 18.08 22.09 -12.27
CA LEU A 40 17.85 21.62 -13.63
C LEU A 40 16.72 20.58 -13.57
N VAL A 41 15.50 21.02 -13.86
CA VAL A 41 14.28 20.23 -13.70
C VAL A 41 13.40 20.45 -14.93
N ASP A 42 12.96 19.34 -15.52
CA ASP A 42 12.00 19.31 -16.61
C ASP A 42 10.77 18.50 -16.19
N ILE A 43 9.60 18.94 -16.63
CA ILE A 43 8.35 18.19 -16.51
C ILE A 43 8.08 17.53 -17.85
N GLU A 44 7.80 16.23 -17.82
CA GLU A 44 7.60 15.42 -19.02
C GLU A 44 6.27 15.78 -19.71
N PRO A 45 6.21 15.92 -21.05
CA PRO A 45 4.94 15.99 -21.76
C PRO A 45 4.08 14.72 -21.53
N PRO A 46 2.74 14.82 -21.39
CA PRO A 46 1.93 16.03 -21.49
C PRO A 46 1.79 16.81 -20.17
N PHE A 47 2.47 16.42 -19.10
CA PHE A 47 2.30 16.98 -17.77
C PHE A 47 2.79 18.44 -17.63
N ASN A 48 3.66 18.88 -18.55
CA ASN A 48 4.18 20.23 -18.59
C ASN A 48 3.14 21.32 -18.95
N LYS A 49 1.96 20.95 -19.47
CA LYS A 49 0.96 21.92 -19.97
C LYS A 49 0.05 22.50 -18.89
N ALA A 50 -0.17 21.80 -17.79
CA ALA A 50 -1.28 22.08 -16.86
C ALA A 50 -0.88 22.83 -15.58
N GLU A 51 0.40 23.19 -15.41
CA GLU A 51 0.99 23.69 -14.14
C GLU A 51 0.69 22.84 -12.88
N LYS A 52 0.16 21.62 -13.07
CA LYS A 52 -0.32 20.75 -12.00
C LYS A 52 0.83 20.24 -11.11
N TYR A 53 1.93 19.88 -11.75
CA TYR A 53 3.13 19.33 -11.12
C TYR A 53 4.24 20.37 -11.11
N LYS A 54 4.83 20.62 -9.94
CA LYS A 54 5.99 21.49 -9.77
C LYS A 54 7.05 20.75 -8.98
N VAL A 55 8.25 20.62 -9.54
CA VAL A 55 9.38 19.95 -8.85
C VAL A 55 10.41 20.99 -8.43
N LYS A 56 10.85 20.92 -7.17
CA LYS A 56 11.90 21.78 -6.63
C LYS A 56 13.05 20.91 -6.15
N ARG A 57 14.21 21.07 -6.78
CA ARG A 57 15.46 20.41 -6.40
C ARG A 57 16.56 21.44 -6.25
N LEU A 58 16.87 21.80 -5.00
CA LEU A 58 17.92 22.77 -4.70
C LEU A 58 19.27 22.11 -4.39
N GLU A 59 19.24 20.84 -3.99
CA GLU A 59 20.40 20.07 -3.56
C GLU A 59 20.43 18.73 -4.31
N VAL A 60 21.60 18.10 -4.38
CA VAL A 60 21.74 16.80 -5.07
C VAL A 60 20.86 15.74 -4.39
N LYS A 61 20.89 15.70 -3.06
CA LYS A 61 20.32 14.64 -2.23
C LYS A 61 18.82 14.73 -1.97
N LYS A 62 18.19 15.83 -2.35
CA LYS A 62 16.83 16.17 -1.92
C LYS A 62 16.03 16.87 -3.01
N ALA A 63 14.82 16.39 -3.26
CA ALA A 63 13.86 17.08 -4.10
C ALA A 63 12.44 16.95 -3.56
N THR A 64 11.58 17.89 -3.95
CA THR A 64 10.16 17.83 -3.66
C THR A 64 9.33 17.87 -4.93
N LEU A 65 8.23 17.10 -4.95
CA LEU A 65 7.18 17.16 -5.96
C LEU A 65 5.93 17.77 -5.33
N GLN A 66 5.50 18.90 -5.87
CA GLN A 66 4.26 19.57 -5.52
C GLN A 66 3.18 19.22 -6.53
N ILE A 67 2.01 18.81 -6.03
CA ILE A 67 0.84 18.50 -6.83
C ILE A 67 -0.28 19.44 -6.40
N THR A 68 -0.66 20.35 -7.29
CA THR A 68 -1.70 21.37 -7.05
C THR A 68 -3.03 20.93 -7.64
N LYS A 69 -4.14 21.54 -7.17
CA LYS A 69 -5.49 21.26 -7.66
C LYS A 69 -5.78 19.75 -7.65
N LEU A 70 -5.60 19.14 -6.47
CA LEU A 70 -5.77 17.70 -6.32
C LEU A 70 -7.20 17.26 -6.67
N GLU A 71 -7.26 16.19 -7.46
CA GLU A 71 -8.47 15.52 -7.92
C GLU A 71 -8.38 14.03 -7.59
N THR A 72 -9.51 13.33 -7.58
CA THR A 72 -9.55 11.88 -7.31
C THR A 72 -8.70 11.09 -8.32
N ALA A 73 -8.56 11.59 -9.56
CA ALA A 73 -7.71 11.02 -10.61
C ALA A 73 -6.20 11.10 -10.30
N ASP A 74 -5.77 11.92 -9.35
CA ASP A 74 -4.38 11.97 -8.90
C ASP A 74 -4.04 10.87 -7.89
N THR A 75 -5.04 10.09 -7.44
CA THR A 75 -4.84 8.96 -6.55
C THR A 75 -3.99 7.89 -7.23
N GLY A 76 -2.91 7.50 -6.57
CA GLY A 76 -1.96 6.54 -7.12
C GLY A 76 -0.69 6.45 -6.29
N SER A 77 0.26 5.67 -6.80
CA SER A 77 1.58 5.53 -6.21
C SER A 77 2.55 6.46 -6.91
N TYR A 78 3.27 7.26 -6.13
CA TYR A 78 4.29 8.18 -6.61
C TYR A 78 5.64 7.67 -6.18
N PHE A 79 6.57 7.57 -7.11
CA PHE A 79 7.91 7.06 -6.83
C PHE A 79 8.93 8.12 -7.21
N CYS A 80 9.91 8.34 -6.35
CA CYS A 80 11.13 8.96 -6.80
C CYS A 80 12.15 7.88 -7.15
N ALA A 81 13.00 8.18 -8.13
CA ALA A 81 14.16 7.38 -8.43
C ALA A 81 15.39 8.27 -8.60
N THR A 82 16.56 7.71 -8.35
CA THR A 82 17.83 8.43 -8.47
C THR A 82 18.78 7.63 -9.36
N SER A 83 19.73 8.31 -10.00
CA SER A 83 20.69 7.64 -10.87
C SER A 83 22.04 8.35 -10.91
N ARG A 84 23.09 7.52 -10.97
CA ARG A 84 24.46 7.93 -11.33
C ARG A 84 24.69 7.93 -12.86
N GLY A 85 23.90 7.19 -13.63
CA GLY A 85 24.13 6.91 -15.04
C GLY A 85 23.02 6.08 -15.67
N TYR A 86 23.28 4.78 -15.88
CA TYR A 86 22.39 3.89 -16.65
C TYR A 86 21.26 3.25 -15.82
N GLN A 87 21.46 3.06 -14.51
CA GLN A 87 20.50 2.38 -13.63
C GLN A 87 19.71 3.39 -12.80
N ALA A 88 18.40 3.19 -12.67
CA ALA A 88 17.53 3.96 -11.79
C ALA A 88 17.26 3.18 -10.50
N TYR A 89 17.51 3.81 -9.36
CA TYR A 89 17.24 3.26 -8.03
C TYR A 89 15.99 3.90 -7.47
N PHE A 90 14.92 3.12 -7.33
CA PHE A 90 13.64 3.59 -6.83
C PHE A 90 13.62 3.65 -5.31
N GLY A 91 13.01 4.70 -4.77
CA GLY A 91 12.59 4.74 -3.38
C GLY A 91 11.38 3.81 -3.13
N ALA A 92 11.00 3.67 -1.86
CA ALA A 92 9.85 2.83 -1.46
C ALA A 92 8.52 3.27 -2.11
N GLY A 93 8.42 4.54 -2.51
CA GLY A 93 7.22 5.12 -3.06
C GLY A 93 6.29 5.69 -1.99
N THR A 94 5.32 6.47 -2.43
CA THR A 94 4.30 7.09 -1.58
C THR A 94 2.94 6.88 -2.21
N LYS A 95 2.03 6.27 -1.44
CA LYS A 95 0.64 6.13 -1.84
C LYS A 95 -0.11 7.43 -1.52
N LEU A 96 -0.53 8.14 -2.56
CA LEU A 96 -1.39 9.31 -2.42
C LEU A 96 -2.85 8.90 -2.65
N THR A 97 -3.71 9.14 -1.67
CA THR A 97 -5.15 9.00 -1.81
C THR A 97 -5.81 10.36 -1.67
N VAL A 98 -6.44 10.83 -2.75
CA VAL A 98 -7.25 12.05 -2.74
C VAL A 98 -8.70 11.67 -2.46
N LEU A 99 -9.25 12.17 -1.35
CA LEU A 99 -10.61 11.88 -0.95
C LEU A 99 -11.63 12.54 -1.90
N ASP A 100 -12.66 11.80 -2.25
CA ASP A 100 -13.84 12.30 -2.94
C ASP A 100 -14.70 13.03 -1.90
N PRO A 101 -14.97 14.35 -2.08
CA PRO A 101 -15.74 15.13 -1.12
C PRO A 101 -17.17 14.61 -0.92
N ASN A 102 -17.71 13.82 -1.85
CA ASN A 102 -19.04 13.23 -1.76
C ASN A 102 -19.03 11.80 -1.20
N ALA A 103 -17.85 11.19 -1.05
CA ALA A 103 -17.74 9.85 -0.50
C ALA A 103 -17.68 9.88 1.03
N LYS A 104 -18.50 9.05 1.66
CA LYS A 104 -18.43 8.85 3.11
C LYS A 104 -17.22 7.99 3.45
N ILE A 105 -16.40 8.47 4.39
CA ILE A 105 -15.34 7.66 5.02
C ILE A 105 -15.99 6.53 5.80
N THR A 106 -15.60 5.28 5.51
CA THR A 106 -16.11 4.10 6.18
C THR A 106 -14.94 3.22 6.64
N PRO A 107 -14.90 2.80 7.92
CA PRO A 107 -13.86 1.90 8.42
C PRO A 107 -14.07 0.46 7.92
N PRO A 108 -13.03 -0.38 7.92
CA PRO A 108 -13.12 -1.76 7.45
C PRO A 108 -13.91 -2.65 8.41
N ALA A 109 -14.82 -3.44 7.84
CA ALA A 109 -15.33 -4.64 8.49
C ALA A 109 -14.38 -5.80 8.17
N VAL A 110 -13.80 -6.41 9.20
CA VAL A 110 -12.78 -7.46 9.06
C VAL A 110 -13.33 -8.79 9.53
N LYS A 111 -13.04 -9.84 8.78
CA LYS A 111 -13.37 -11.22 9.13
C LYS A 111 -12.16 -12.12 8.89
N ILE A 112 -11.88 -13.00 9.85
CA ILE A 112 -10.92 -14.07 9.67
C ILE A 112 -11.67 -15.36 9.36
N LEU A 113 -11.26 -16.02 8.29
CA LEU A 113 -11.77 -17.30 7.83
C LEU A 113 -10.75 -18.39 8.17
N GLY A 114 -11.22 -19.44 8.83
CA GLY A 114 -10.41 -20.61 9.13
C GLY A 114 -9.98 -21.36 7.87
N PRO A 115 -8.98 -22.24 7.98
CA PRO A 115 -8.48 -23.00 6.85
C PRO A 115 -9.50 -24.02 6.35
N ASN A 116 -9.45 -24.30 5.05
CA ASN A 116 -10.10 -25.49 4.51
C ASN A 116 -9.28 -26.72 4.91
N LEU A 117 -9.78 -27.51 5.87
CA LEU A 117 -9.04 -28.66 6.41
C LEU A 117 -8.77 -29.76 5.37
N ALA A 118 -9.43 -29.75 4.21
CA ALA A 118 -9.05 -30.61 3.08
C ALA A 118 -7.65 -30.29 2.52
N GLU A 119 -7.15 -29.05 2.68
CA GLU A 119 -5.80 -28.64 2.26
C GLU A 119 -4.70 -29.36 3.05
N LYS A 120 -4.97 -29.76 4.30
CA LYS A 120 -4.06 -30.52 5.15
C LYS A 120 -3.55 -31.77 4.44
N CYS A 121 -4.45 -32.47 3.75
CA CYS A 121 -4.15 -33.74 3.09
C CYS A 121 -3.19 -33.61 1.91
N LYS A 122 -3.04 -32.40 1.34
CA LYS A 122 -2.17 -32.18 0.18
C LYS A 122 -0.71 -31.97 0.62
N ASN A 123 -0.46 -31.04 1.54
CA ASN A 123 0.90 -30.56 1.82
C ASN A 123 1.24 -30.42 3.32
N GLY A 124 0.38 -30.88 4.25
CA GLY A 124 0.61 -30.71 5.70
C GLY A 124 0.60 -29.27 6.19
N ARG A 125 0.10 -28.33 5.37
CA ARG A 125 -0.03 -26.90 5.66
C ARG A 125 -1.50 -26.49 5.71
N VAL A 126 -1.76 -25.36 6.34
CA VAL A 126 -3.08 -24.74 6.42
C VAL A 126 -2.99 -23.25 6.14
N THR A 127 -4.03 -22.69 5.54
CA THR A 127 -4.10 -21.27 5.17
C THR A 127 -5.24 -20.58 5.90
N VAL A 128 -4.93 -19.55 6.68
CA VAL A 128 -5.94 -18.66 7.28
C VAL A 128 -6.10 -17.45 6.39
N VAL A 129 -7.32 -16.94 6.23
CA VAL A 129 -7.60 -15.79 5.35
C VAL A 129 -8.22 -14.66 6.16
N CYS A 130 -7.67 -13.45 6.03
CA CYS A 130 -8.26 -12.23 6.54
C CYS A 130 -8.87 -11.44 5.39
N VAL A 131 -10.13 -11.04 5.53
CA VAL A 131 -10.85 -10.26 4.54
C VAL A 131 -11.33 -8.99 5.21
N ALA A 132 -10.89 -7.83 4.70
CA ALA A 132 -11.43 -6.53 5.07
C ALA A 132 -12.32 -6.02 3.93
N THR A 133 -13.48 -5.47 4.28
CA THR A 133 -14.50 -5.04 3.30
C THR A 133 -15.22 -3.77 3.74
N GLY A 134 -15.84 -3.08 2.78
CA GLY A 134 -16.76 -1.97 3.05
C GLY A 134 -16.07 -0.67 3.45
N PHE A 135 -14.74 -0.56 3.28
CA PHE A 135 -13.98 0.61 3.70
C PHE A 135 -13.75 1.63 2.60
N TYR A 136 -13.60 2.89 2.98
CA TYR A 136 -13.20 4.00 2.12
C TYR A 136 -12.48 5.05 3.00
N PRO A 137 -11.30 5.57 2.61
CA PRO A 137 -10.55 5.33 1.37
C PRO A 137 -9.87 3.96 1.31
N ASP A 138 -9.13 3.68 0.24
CA ASP A 138 -8.46 2.40 -0.02
C ASP A 138 -7.11 2.20 0.70
N HIS A 139 -6.78 3.10 1.63
CA HIS A 139 -5.49 3.12 2.29
C HIS A 139 -5.54 2.25 3.55
N VAL A 140 -5.15 0.99 3.36
CA VAL A 140 -5.10 -0.03 4.42
C VAL A 140 -3.81 -0.82 4.35
N GLU A 141 -3.34 -1.28 5.50
CA GLU A 141 -2.29 -2.28 5.60
C GLU A 141 -2.77 -3.45 6.46
N VAL A 142 -2.24 -4.64 6.22
CA VAL A 142 -2.65 -5.87 6.89
C VAL A 142 -1.43 -6.56 7.48
N PHE A 143 -1.47 -6.81 8.79
CA PHE A 143 -0.41 -7.45 9.55
C PHE A 143 -0.94 -8.72 10.22
N TRP A 144 -0.06 -9.71 10.36
CA TRP A 144 -0.40 -10.99 10.97
C TRP A 144 0.45 -11.28 12.21
N GLN A 145 -0.18 -11.90 13.20
CA GLN A 145 0.50 -12.46 14.36
C GLN A 145 -0.01 -13.88 14.64
N ILE A 146 0.90 -14.75 15.09
CA ILE A 146 0.59 -16.04 15.68
C ILE A 146 1.03 -15.99 17.14
N ASN A 147 0.11 -16.19 18.09
CA ASN A 147 0.38 -16.11 19.53
C ASN A 147 1.10 -14.80 19.93
N GLY A 148 0.72 -13.68 19.31
CA GLY A 148 1.32 -12.36 19.53
C GLY A 148 2.65 -12.10 18.82
N LEU A 149 3.20 -13.10 18.10
CA LEU A 149 4.45 -12.96 17.35
C LEU A 149 4.19 -12.58 15.88
N ASN A 150 4.80 -11.49 15.42
CA ASN A 150 4.68 -11.00 14.06
C ASN A 150 5.09 -12.05 13.03
N GLN A 151 4.27 -12.21 11.99
CA GLN A 151 4.52 -13.13 10.89
C GLN A 151 4.77 -12.37 9.60
N ILE A 152 5.83 -12.76 8.90
CA ILE A 152 6.17 -12.29 7.56
C ILE A 152 6.22 -13.48 6.61
N GLU A 153 6.78 -14.60 7.07
CA GLU A 153 6.83 -15.83 6.28
C GLU A 153 5.42 -16.41 6.08
N GLY A 154 5.11 -16.81 4.85
CA GLY A 154 3.82 -17.38 4.49
C GLY A 154 2.67 -16.38 4.42
N VAL A 155 2.95 -15.08 4.63
CA VAL A 155 1.98 -13.99 4.41
C VAL A 155 1.93 -13.64 2.93
N ALA A 156 0.71 -13.57 2.39
CA ALA A 156 0.43 -13.07 1.05
C ALA A 156 -0.79 -12.15 1.10
N THR A 157 -0.54 -10.84 0.98
CA THR A 157 -1.58 -9.80 0.93
C THR A 157 -1.78 -9.35 -0.51
N ASP A 158 -3.03 -9.10 -0.91
CA ASP A 158 -3.32 -8.52 -2.22
C ASP A 158 -2.58 -7.18 -2.39
N ASN A 159 -1.96 -6.96 -3.56
CA ASN A 159 -1.15 -5.77 -3.84
C ASN A 159 -1.92 -4.43 -3.67
N ALA A 160 -3.24 -4.44 -3.86
CA ALA A 160 -4.08 -3.27 -3.71
C ALA A 160 -5.51 -3.64 -3.31
N ALA A 161 -6.14 -2.75 -2.53
CA ALA A 161 -7.57 -2.84 -2.25
C ALA A 161 -8.39 -2.58 -3.52
N ARG A 162 -9.34 -3.47 -3.80
CA ARG A 162 -10.18 -3.44 -5.02
C ARG A 162 -11.54 -2.86 -4.69
N LYS A 163 -12.12 -2.09 -5.62
CA LYS A 163 -13.51 -1.65 -5.48
C LYS A 163 -14.43 -2.86 -5.39
N LYS A 164 -15.45 -2.77 -4.53
CA LYS A 164 -16.44 -3.84 -4.37
C LYS A 164 -17.38 -3.93 -5.58
N SER A 165 -17.69 -2.80 -6.20
CA SER A 165 -18.50 -2.66 -7.42
C SER A 165 -18.10 -1.38 -8.17
N THR A 166 -18.48 -1.23 -9.44
CA THR A 166 -18.38 0.04 -10.17
C THR A 166 -19.32 1.11 -9.60
N THR A 167 -20.40 0.70 -8.92
CA THR A 167 -21.42 1.57 -8.32
C THR A 167 -21.20 1.85 -6.84
N GLU A 168 -20.37 1.07 -6.16
CA GLU A 168 -20.06 1.26 -4.75
C GLU A 168 -18.68 1.92 -4.60
N SER A 169 -18.60 2.99 -3.81
CA SER A 169 -17.33 3.65 -3.47
C SER A 169 -16.48 2.85 -2.48
N SER A 170 -16.97 1.72 -1.97
CA SER A 170 -16.29 0.93 -0.95
C SER A 170 -15.28 -0.08 -1.53
N TYR A 171 -14.24 -0.34 -0.74
CA TYR A 171 -13.12 -1.22 -1.08
C TYR A 171 -13.15 -2.53 -0.29
N LYS A 172 -12.40 -3.50 -0.81
CA LYS A 172 -12.07 -4.76 -0.15
C LYS A 172 -10.61 -5.12 -0.37
N ILE A 173 -10.01 -5.82 0.59
CA ILE A 173 -8.67 -6.42 0.48
C ILE A 173 -8.66 -7.77 1.17
N SER A 174 -7.87 -8.71 0.65
CA SER A 174 -7.63 -9.99 1.32
C SER A 174 -6.15 -10.22 1.60
N SER A 175 -5.87 -10.87 2.72
CA SER A 175 -4.55 -11.36 3.10
C SER A 175 -4.64 -12.81 3.56
N ARG A 176 -3.59 -13.58 3.30
CA ARG A 176 -3.52 -15.00 3.61
C ARG A 176 -2.27 -15.27 4.44
N LEU A 177 -2.38 -16.15 5.42
CA LEU A 177 -1.25 -16.65 6.21
C LEU A 177 -1.22 -18.17 6.13
N THR A 178 -0.15 -18.70 5.54
CA THR A 178 0.06 -20.15 5.37
C THR A 178 1.06 -20.68 6.36
N THR A 179 0.62 -21.55 7.27
CA THR A 179 1.46 -22.15 8.32
C THR A 179 1.41 -23.68 8.30
N THR A 180 2.18 -24.32 9.17
CA THR A 180 2.18 -25.78 9.30
C THR A 180 0.94 -26.26 10.05
N TYR A 181 0.43 -27.45 9.69
CA TYR A 181 -0.65 -28.07 10.45
C TYR A 181 -0.24 -28.33 11.92
N LYS A 182 1.03 -28.62 12.19
CA LYS A 182 1.54 -28.82 13.55
C LYS A 182 1.31 -27.57 14.41
N GLU A 183 1.58 -26.39 13.88
CA GLU A 183 1.37 -25.13 14.59
C GLU A 183 -0.13 -24.85 14.80
N TRP A 184 -0.93 -25.03 13.75
CA TRP A 184 -2.39 -24.94 13.85
C TRP A 184 -2.99 -25.88 14.90
N ASN A 185 -2.51 -27.13 14.94
CA ASN A 185 -3.03 -28.17 15.82
C ASN A 185 -2.68 -27.97 17.31
N LYS A 186 -1.83 -26.99 17.64
CA LYS A 186 -1.58 -26.57 19.03
C LYS A 186 -2.68 -25.67 19.58
N GLY A 187 -3.65 -25.24 18.76
CA GLY A 187 -4.65 -24.26 19.15
C GLY A 187 -4.10 -22.83 19.20
N SER A 188 -3.08 -22.52 18.40
CA SER A 188 -2.48 -21.19 18.34
C SER A 188 -3.50 -20.12 17.96
N GLN A 189 -3.34 -18.93 18.53
CA GLN A 189 -4.14 -17.75 18.25
C GLN A 189 -3.64 -17.08 16.97
N TYR A 190 -4.54 -16.86 16.01
CA TYR A 190 -4.23 -16.13 14.78
C TYR A 190 -4.88 -14.75 14.84
N THR A 191 -4.06 -13.72 14.67
CA THR A 191 -4.50 -12.32 14.73
C THR A 191 -4.21 -11.64 13.39
N CYS A 192 -5.24 -11.05 12.79
CA CYS A 192 -5.15 -10.14 11.68
C CYS A 192 -5.38 -8.71 12.18
N THR A 193 -4.41 -7.84 11.96
CA THR A 193 -4.49 -6.43 12.28
C THR A 193 -4.61 -5.65 10.98
N VAL A 194 -5.66 -4.84 10.86
CA VAL A 194 -5.86 -3.94 9.72
C VAL A 194 -5.68 -2.52 10.20
N THR A 195 -4.68 -1.84 9.65
CA THR A 195 -4.53 -0.38 9.81
C THR A 195 -5.32 0.30 8.69
N PHE A 196 -6.04 1.36 9.00
CA PHE A 196 -6.79 2.13 8.02
C PHE A 196 -6.62 3.63 8.26
N PHE A 197 -6.26 4.33 7.19
CA PHE A 197 -5.99 5.75 7.20
C PHE A 197 -7.25 6.48 6.70
N ASN A 198 -7.90 7.24 7.60
CA ASN A 198 -9.12 7.99 7.27
C ASN A 198 -8.85 9.29 6.49
N GLY A 199 -7.58 9.74 6.44
CA GLY A 199 -7.18 10.97 5.78
C GLY A 199 -7.46 12.25 6.58
N THR A 200 -7.95 12.15 7.82
CA THR A 200 -8.17 13.28 8.73
C THR A 200 -7.23 13.29 9.93
N GLU A 201 -6.62 12.15 10.25
CA GLU A 201 -5.67 11.99 11.36
C GLU A 201 -4.28 11.62 10.83
N ASP A 202 -3.23 12.10 11.52
CA ASP A 202 -1.84 11.76 11.20
C ASP A 202 -1.50 10.29 11.50
N ALA A 203 -2.29 9.64 12.37
CA ALA A 203 -2.14 8.24 12.74
C ALA A 203 -3.27 7.38 12.14
N PRO A 204 -2.96 6.17 11.64
CA PRO A 204 -4.00 5.25 11.20
C PRO A 204 -4.80 4.73 12.40
N MET A 205 -6.10 4.57 12.19
CA MET A 205 -6.90 3.75 13.09
C MET A 205 -6.50 2.28 12.91
N THR A 206 -6.48 1.52 14.00
CA THR A 206 -6.03 0.12 13.99
C THR A 206 -7.12 -0.78 14.55
N TRP A 207 -7.47 -1.82 13.79
CA TRP A 207 -8.41 -2.85 14.25
C TRP A 207 -7.70 -4.18 14.36
N ILE A 208 -7.79 -4.79 15.55
CA ILE A 208 -7.17 -6.06 15.86
C ILE A 208 -8.27 -7.11 15.94
N PHE A 209 -8.17 -8.13 15.09
CA PHE A 209 -9.08 -9.25 15.09
C PHE A 209 -8.30 -10.50 15.39
N SER A 210 -8.66 -11.19 16.45
CA SER A 210 -8.12 -12.50 16.77
C SER A 210 -9.21 -13.52 16.62
N ALA A 211 -8.83 -14.69 16.17
CA ALA A 211 -9.72 -15.82 16.17
C ALA A 211 -9.01 -17.05 16.72
N PHE A 212 -9.83 -17.87 17.37
CA PHE A 212 -9.46 -19.12 18.00
C PHE A 212 -10.34 -20.19 17.40
N TRP A 213 -9.71 -21.28 16.95
CA TRP A 213 -10.41 -22.44 16.45
C TRP A 213 -10.19 -23.55 17.45
N VAL A 214 -11.25 -23.93 18.14
CA VAL A 214 -11.24 -25.14 18.95
C VAL A 214 -11.31 -26.30 17.96
N LEU A 215 -10.21 -27.03 17.81
CA LEU A 215 -10.23 -28.30 17.11
C LEU A 215 -11.11 -29.26 17.91
N CYS A 216 -12.14 -29.84 17.28
CA CYS A 216 -12.84 -30.98 17.84
C CYS A 216 -11.79 -32.07 18.14
N MET A 217 -11.46 -32.22 19.42
CA MET A 217 -10.79 -33.41 19.91
C MET A 217 -11.79 -34.55 19.72
N LYS A 218 -11.40 -35.60 18.99
CA LYS A 218 -12.16 -36.85 19.02
C LYS A 218 -12.12 -37.38 20.46
N ALA A 219 -13.30 -37.66 21.00
CA ALA A 219 -13.47 -38.46 22.21
C ALA A 219 -12.94 -39.87 21.98
#